data_AF-A0A4U6K3U9-F1
#
_entry.id   AF-A0A4U6K3U9-F1
#
_cell.length_a   1.000
_cell.length_b   1.000
_cell.length_c   1.000
_cell.angle_alpha   90.00
_cell.angle_beta   90.00
_cell.angle_gamma   90.00
#
_symmetry.space_group_name_H-M   'P 1'
#
loop_
_entity.id
_entity.type
_entity.pdbx_description
1 polymer ?
#
loop_
_entity_poly.entity_id
_entity_poly.type
_entity_poly.pdbx_seq_one_letter_code
_entity_poly.pdbx_strand_id
1 'polypeptide(L)' 'MRDIQKVLDLWGAWAASDSHRIDYSSIAAGFKGLLPYTNKARPQCCDDDGLIIESCLARLRKRSHYDYEL' A
#
# COMPACT_ATOMS: atom_id res chain seq x y z
N MET A 1 -13.43 14.50 -12.61
CA MET A 1 -13.20 13.99 -11.24
C MET A 1 -12.59 12.61 -11.35
N ARG A 2 -11.56 12.29 -10.56
CA ARG A 2 -11.03 10.91 -10.51
C ARG A 2 -11.95 10.07 -9.64
N ASP A 3 -12.12 8.81 -10.01
CA ASP A 3 -12.87 7.84 -9.22
C ASP A 3 -12.08 7.49 -7.95
N ILE A 4 -12.55 7.96 -6.79
CA ILE A 4 -11.86 7.78 -5.51
C ILE A 4 -11.83 6.31 -5.06
N GLN A 5 -12.85 5.52 -5.41
CA GLN A 5 -12.88 4.10 -5.06
C GLN A 5 -11.77 3.36 -5.79
N LYS A 6 -11.59 3.66 -7.08
CA LYS A 6 -10.51 3.10 -7.89
C LYS A 6 -9.12 3.52 -7.38
N VAL A 7 -8.96 4.77 -6.97
CA VAL A 7 -7.69 5.27 -6.42
C VAL A 7 -7.32 4.53 -5.13
N LEU A 8 -8.29 4.34 -4.23
CA LEU A 8 -8.06 3.63 -2.97
C LEU A 8 -7.86 2.12 -3.15
N ASP A 9 -8.50 1.50 -4.14
CA ASP A 9 -8.27 0.08 -4.46
C ASP A 9 -6.84 -0.16 -4.99
N LEU A 10 -6.36 0.71 -5.88
CA LEU A 10 -4.98 0.68 -6.39
C LEU A 10 -3.95 0.96 -5.29
N TRP A 11 -4.23 1.93 -4.41
CA TRP A 11 -3.38 2.19 -3.25
C TRP A 11 -3.38 1.04 -2.26
N GLY A 12 -4.52 0.40 -2.00
CA GLY A 12 -4.59 -0.76 -1.10
C GLY A 12 -3.79 -1.94 -1.62
N ALA A 13 -3.81 -2.19 -2.93
CA ALA A 13 -2.93 -3.19 -3.56
C ALA A 13 -1.45 -2.80 -3.47
N TRP A 14 -1.12 -1.51 -3.65
CA TRP A 14 0.24 -1.00 -3.48
C TRP A 14 0.73 -1.15 -2.04
N ALA A 15 -0.04 -0.71 -1.04
CA ALA A 15 0.31 -0.76 0.37
C ALA A 15 0.44 -2.19 0.91
N ALA A 16 -0.32 -3.13 0.35
CA ALA A 16 -0.23 -4.55 0.69
C ALA A 16 0.97 -5.25 0.03
N SER A 17 1.61 -4.66 -0.98
CA SER A 17 2.77 -5.23 -1.64
C SER A 17 4.07 -4.90 -0.89
N ASP A 18 5.17 -5.58 -1.23
CA ASP A 18 6.52 -5.38 -0.64
C ASP A 18 7.13 -4.01 -1.05
N SER A 19 6.28 -3.05 -1.42
CA SER A 19 6.59 -1.71 -1.96
C SER A 19 7.05 -0.72 -0.88
N HIS A 20 6.68 -0.95 0.39
CA HIS A 20 7.25 -0.25 1.54
C HIS A 20 8.67 -0.76 1.83
N ARG A 21 9.64 -0.26 1.05
CA ARG A 21 11.08 -0.57 1.09
C ARG A 21 11.81 -0.20 2.39
N ILE A 22 11.14 -0.16 3.54
CA ILE A 22 11.72 0.26 4.83
C ILE A 22 11.75 -0.86 5.85
N ASP A 23 10.89 -1.88 5.74
CA ASP A 23 10.87 -2.98 6.71
C ASP A 23 11.35 -4.30 6.09
N TYR A 24 11.99 -5.13 6.92
CA TYR A 24 12.51 -6.44 6.55
C TYR A 24 11.47 -7.24 5.76
N SER A 25 11.90 -7.89 4.68
CA SER A 25 11.00 -8.74 3.88
C SER A 25 10.29 -9.75 4.79
N SER A 26 8.96 -9.83 4.68
CA SER A 26 8.15 -10.81 5.42
C SER A 26 8.50 -12.26 5.08
N ILE A 27 9.26 -12.45 3.99
CA ILE A 27 9.82 -13.72 3.56
C ILE A 27 11.31 -13.73 3.87
N ALA A 28 11.77 -14.74 4.63
CA ALA A 28 13.19 -14.95 4.88
C ALA A 28 13.97 -15.06 3.55
N ALA A 29 15.16 -14.46 3.48
CA ALA A 29 15.91 -14.29 2.22
C ALA A 29 16.11 -15.60 1.42
N GLY A 30 16.30 -16.74 2.10
CA GLY A 30 16.45 -18.06 1.47
C GLY A 30 15.18 -18.62 0.81
N PHE A 31 14.01 -18.05 1.09
CA PHE A 31 12.72 -18.46 0.52
C PHE A 31 12.19 -17.47 -0.53
N LYS A 32 12.88 -16.33 -0.75
CA LYS A 32 12.45 -15.32 -1.71
C LYS A 32 12.49 -15.90 -3.13
N GLY A 33 11.33 -16.00 -3.77
CA GLY A 33 11.16 -16.59 -5.10
C GLY A 33 10.86 -18.09 -5.14
N LEU A 34 10.91 -18.80 -4.00
CA LEU A 34 10.52 -20.22 -3.91
C LEU A 34 9.03 -20.39 -3.59
N LEU A 35 8.45 -19.49 -2.80
CA LEU A 35 7.02 -19.48 -2.55
C LEU A 35 6.30 -18.85 -3.73
N PRO A 36 5.16 -19.41 -4.18
CA PRO A 36 4.34 -18.78 -5.20
C PRO A 36 3.99 -17.38 -4.70
N TYR A 37 4.39 -16.37 -5.47
CA TYR A 37 4.16 -14.98 -5.09
C TYR A 37 2.66 -14.71 -5.15
N THR A 38 2.00 -14.69 -4.00
CA THR A 38 0.54 -14.58 -3.88
C THR A 38 0.03 -13.14 -4.10
N ASN A 39 0.91 -12.15 -4.17
CA ASN A 39 0.56 -10.73 -4.11
C ASN A 39 0.48 -10.02 -5.49
N LYS A 40 0.98 -10.59 -6.62
CA LYS A 40 1.07 -9.85 -7.92
C LYS A 40 -0.26 -9.71 -8.67
N ALA A 41 -1.36 -10.27 -8.16
CA ALA A 41 -2.58 -10.38 -8.96
C ALA A 41 -3.43 -9.08 -8.97
N ARG A 42 -3.28 -8.19 -7.99
CA ARG A 42 -4.07 -6.95 -7.93
C ARG A 42 -3.32 -5.80 -8.61
N PRO A 43 -3.94 -5.06 -9.54
CA PRO A 43 -3.38 -3.82 -10.07
C PRO A 43 -3.06 -2.85 -8.93
N GLN A 44 -1.89 -2.24 -8.97
CA GLN A 44 -1.44 -1.28 -7.95
C GLN A 44 -1.05 0.06 -8.60
N CYS A 45 -1.08 1.14 -7.83
CA CYS A 45 -0.52 2.42 -8.26
C CYS A 45 1.02 2.39 -8.27
N CYS A 46 1.66 3.44 -8.80
CA CYS A 46 3.11 3.60 -8.72
C CYS A 46 3.54 4.12 -7.34
N ASP A 47 4.84 4.06 -7.04
CA ASP A 47 5.39 4.50 -5.76
C ASP A 47 5.10 5.98 -5.46
N ASP A 48 5.19 6.86 -6.46
CA ASP A 48 4.90 8.28 -6.29
C ASP A 48 3.44 8.52 -5.89
N ASP A 49 2.50 7.85 -6.56
CA ASP A 49 1.08 7.92 -6.24
C ASP A 49 0.79 7.33 -4.85
N GLY A 50 1.42 6.20 -4.52
CA GLY A 50 1.33 5.55 -3.22
C GLY A 50 1.75 6.48 -2.09
N LEU A 51 2.93 7.10 -2.22
CA LEU A 51 3.48 8.03 -1.22
C LEU A 51 2.63 9.31 -1.06
N ILE A 52 2.07 9.83 -2.15
CA ILE A 52 1.15 10.98 -2.07
C ILE A 52 -0.09 10.63 -1.24
N ILE A 53 -0.68 9.46 -1.48
CA ILE A 53 -1.87 9.00 -0.75
C ILE A 53 -1.54 8.74 0.72
N GLU A 54 -0.43 8.06 1.01
CA GLU A 54 0.09 7.88 2.38
C GLU A 54 0.27 9.21 3.12
N SER A 55 0.85 10.22 2.46
CA SER A 55 1.04 11.54 3.07
C SER A 55 -0.29 12.20 3.45
N CYS A 56 -1.33 11.99 2.64
CA CYS A 56 -2.69 12.47 2.91
C CYS A 56 -3.30 11.74 4.11
N LEU A 57 -3.18 10.40 4.14
CA LEU A 57 -3.66 9.57 5.24
C LEU A 57 -2.96 9.90 6.57
N ALA A 58 -1.65 10.11 6.55
CA ALA A 58 -0.88 10.52 7.71
C ALA A 58 -1.35 11.88 8.28
N ARG A 59 -1.73 12.82 7.40
CA ARG A 59 -2.33 14.10 7.81
C ARG A 59 -3.75 13.94 8.33
N LEU A 60 -4.54 13.05 7.72
CA LEU A 60 -5.88 12.71 8.17
C LEU A 60 -5.85 12.13 9.59
N ARG A 61 -4.98 11.14 9.83
CA ARG A 61 -4.77 10.53 11.15
C ARG A 61 -4.42 11.55 12.24
N LYS A 62 -3.60 12.57 11.89
CA LYS A 62 -3.24 13.65 12.82
C LYS A 62 -4.41 14.59 13.15
N ARG A 63 -5.34 14.79 12.20
CA ARG A 63 -6.43 15.77 12.32
C ARG A 63 -7.72 15.16 12.87
N SER A 64 -8.01 13.92 12.50
CA SER A 64 -9.19 13.18 12.94
C SER A 64 -8.85 11.69 13.03
N HIS A 65 -8.50 11.25 14.23
CA HIS A 65 -8.17 9.84 14.48
C HIS A 65 -9.40 8.93 14.33
N TYR A 66 -10.59 9.43 14.64
CA TYR A 66 -11.83 8.66 14.54
C TYR A 66 -12.18 8.33 13.08
N ASP A 67 -12.06 9.30 12.17
CA ASP A 67 -12.35 9.11 10.74
C ASP A 67 -11.30 8.26 10.02
N TYR A 68 -10.12 8.09 10.62
CA TYR A 68 -9.05 7.24 10.07
C TYR A 68 -9.26 5.74 10.38
N GLU A 69 -9.91 5.42 11.50
CA GLU A 69 -10.13 4.04 11.97
C GLU A 69 -11.44 3.41 11.45
N LEU A 70 -12.21 4.17 10.65
CA LEU A 70 -13.56 3.84 10.16
C LEU A 70 -13.51 3.07 8.83
#